data_AF-A0A7H4LZ27-F1
#
_entry.id   AF-A0A7H4LZ27-F1
#
_cell.length_a   1.000
_cell.length_b   1.000
_cell.length_c   1.000
_cell.angle_alpha   90.00
_cell.angle_beta   90.00
_cell.angle_gamma   90.00
#
_symmetry.space_group_name_H-M   'P 1'
#
loop_
_entity.id
_entity.type
_entity.pdbx_description
1 polymer ?
#
loop_
_entity_poly.entity_id
_entity_poly.type
_entity_poly.pdbx_seq_one_letter_code
_entity_poly.pdbx_strand_id
1 'polypeptide(L)'
;MDPVVVMDTILVVRPREVRFKWAYDRAAGTVSNTGNTWFKLLIKPGCDTTEEEGDAWYLRPGTLSARPRCANRGTTTSSITINL
;
A
#
# COMPACT_ATOMS: atom_id res chain seq x y z
N MET A 1 13.56 1.90 -36.33
CA MET A 1 13.65 2.41 -34.94
C MET A 1 13.08 1.33 -34.07
N ASP A 2 13.94 0.56 -33.41
CA ASP A 2 13.52 -0.51 -32.51
C ASP A 2 13.29 0.05 -31.10
N PRO A 3 12.27 -0.43 -30.36
CA PRO A 3 11.95 0.10 -29.03
C PRO A 3 13.04 -0.27 -28.02
N VAL A 4 13.50 0.73 -27.26
CA VAL A 4 14.36 0.51 -26.09
C VAL A 4 13.46 0.27 -24.88
N VAL A 5 13.48 -0.95 -24.35
CA VAL A 5 12.79 -1.31 -23.11
C VAL A 5 13.75 -1.13 -21.94
N VAL A 6 13.38 -0.29 -20.98
CA VAL A 6 14.11 -0.10 -19.72
C VAL A 6 13.30 -0.75 -18.60
N MET A 7 13.94 -1.60 -17.81
CA MET A 7 13.33 -2.27 -16.66
C MET A 7 13.96 -1.77 -15.36
N ASP A 8 13.17 -1.13 -14.51
CA ASP A 8 13.55 -0.74 -13.17
C ASP A 8 13.01 -1.75 -12.15
N THR A 9 13.88 -2.25 -11.27
CA THR A 9 13.51 -3.23 -10.24
C THR A 9 13.98 -2.75 -8.88
N ILE A 10 13.19 -3.01 -7.83
CA ILE A 10 13.53 -2.65 -6.46
C ILE A 10 13.93 -3.91 -5.70
N LEU A 11 15.16 -3.93 -5.14
CA LEU A 11 15.60 -4.95 -4.20
C LEU A 11 15.41 -4.43 -2.77
N VAL A 12 14.69 -5.18 -1.94
CA VAL A 12 14.52 -4.84 -0.51
C VAL A 12 15.00 -5.98 0.37
N VAL A 13 15.91 -5.66 1.28
CA VAL A 13 16.39 -6.60 2.31
C VAL A 13 15.50 -6.48 3.54
N ARG A 14 14.96 -7.60 4.01
CA ARG A 14 14.13 -7.64 5.23
C ARG A 14 15.00 -7.91 6.48
N PRO A 15 14.70 -7.28 7.63
CA PRO A 15 15.32 -7.63 8.90
C PRO A 15 15.09 -9.10 9.23
N ARG A 16 16.06 -9.75 9.88
CA ARG A 16 15.91 -11.15 10.34
C ARG A 16 14.76 -11.33 11.32
N GLU A 17 14.58 -10.36 12.21
CA GLU A 17 13.45 -10.31 13.14
C GLU A 17 12.42 -9.27 12.66
N VAL A 18 11.31 -9.77 12.11
CA VAL A 18 10.27 -8.93 11.51
C VAL A 18 9.29 -8.47 12.60
N ARG A 19 9.16 -7.15 12.73
CA ARG A 19 8.16 -6.46 13.55
C ARG A 19 7.19 -5.75 12.62
N PHE A 20 6.20 -6.49 12.16
CA PHE A 20 5.13 -5.96 11.32
C PHE A 20 4.10 -5.22 12.17
N LYS A 21 4.06 -3.89 12.05
CA LYS A 21 3.11 -3.02 12.77
C LYS A 21 2.70 -1.87 11.86
N TRP A 22 1.42 -1.55 11.87
CA TRP A 22 0.85 -0.43 11.12
C TRP A 22 -0.26 0.22 11.95
N ALA A 23 -0.53 1.49 11.67
CA ALA A 23 -1.64 2.22 12.26
C ALA A 23 -2.41 2.99 11.18
N TYR A 24 -3.73 3.00 11.29
CA TYR A 24 -4.63 3.72 10.42
C TYR A 24 -5.34 4.84 11.19
N ASP A 25 -5.08 6.08 10.77
CA ASP A 25 -5.80 7.25 11.25
C ASP A 25 -7.02 7.48 10.34
N ARG A 26 -8.22 7.31 10.91
CA ARG A 26 -9.49 7.51 10.20
C ARG A 26 -9.81 8.99 9.97
N ALA A 27 -9.36 9.88 10.86
CA ALA A 27 -9.66 11.30 10.77
C ALA A 27 -8.80 11.96 9.68
N ALA A 28 -7.51 11.62 9.63
CA ALA A 28 -6.60 12.07 8.58
C ALA A 28 -6.68 11.22 7.30
N GLY A 29 -7.30 10.03 7.37
CA GLY A 29 -7.26 9.03 6.32
C GLY A 29 -5.82 8.72 5.97
N THR A 30 -5.03 8.18 6.89
CA THR A 30 -3.59 7.98 6.67
C THR A 30 -3.17 6.63 7.21
N VAL A 31 -2.37 5.88 6.44
CA VAL A 31 -1.75 4.63 6.91
C VAL A 31 -0.29 4.89 7.20
N SER A 32 0.16 4.49 8.38
CA SER A 32 1.54 4.62 8.85
C SER A 32 2.17 3.25 9.09
N ASN A 33 3.44 3.11 8.70
CA ASN A 33 4.25 1.94 9.04
C ASN A 33 5.05 2.21 10.32
N THR A 34 4.57 1.67 11.43
CA THR A 34 5.20 1.75 12.76
C THR A 34 6.09 0.54 13.06
N GLY A 35 6.28 -0.34 12.07
CA GLY A 35 7.11 -1.54 12.14
C GLY A 35 8.56 -1.30 11.71
N ASN A 36 9.32 -2.40 11.56
CA ASN A 36 10.70 -2.38 11.06
C ASN A 36 10.87 -3.02 9.67
N THR A 37 9.79 -3.53 9.07
CA THR A 37 9.78 -4.06 7.70
C THR A 37 8.94 -3.18 6.81
N TRP A 38 9.24 -3.18 5.52
CA TRP A 38 8.35 -2.61 4.53
C TRP A 38 7.15 -3.54 4.28
N PHE A 39 6.07 -2.99 3.74
CA PHE A 39 4.92 -3.76 3.28
C PHE A 39 4.23 -3.07 2.09
N LYS A 40 3.43 -3.84 1.34
CA LYS A 40 2.58 -3.33 0.26
C LYS A 40 1.18 -3.07 0.81
N LEU A 41 0.73 -1.83 0.73
CA LEU A 41 -0.65 -1.42 1.00
C LEU A 41 -1.42 -1.45 -0.32
N LEU A 42 -2.54 -2.15 -0.34
CA LEU A 42 -3.43 -2.24 -1.48
C LEU A 42 -4.81 -1.73 -1.09
N ILE A 43 -5.37 -0.83 -1.90
CA ILE A 43 -6.68 -0.24 -1.69
C ILE A 43 -7.55 -0.56 -2.89
N LYS A 44 -8.59 -1.37 -2.63
CA LYS A 44 -9.51 -1.81 -3.68
C LYS A 44 -10.80 -0.98 -3.63
N PRO A 45 -11.35 -0.56 -4.78
CA PRO A 45 -12.59 0.21 -4.82
C PRO A 45 -13.82 -0.60 -4.39
N GLY A 46 -13.78 -1.95 -4.47
CA GLY A 46 -14.83 -2.85 -3.97
C GLY A 46 -14.28 -4.17 -3.42
N CYS A 47 -15.17 -5.05 -2.94
CA CYS A 47 -14.79 -6.38 -2.43
C CYS A 47 -14.44 -7.39 -3.55
N ASP A 48 -15.05 -7.24 -4.72
CA ASP A 48 -14.92 -8.18 -5.86
C ASP A 48 -13.94 -7.71 -6.95
N THR A 49 -13.22 -6.60 -6.71
CA THR A 49 -12.26 -6.03 -7.66
C THR A 49 -10.89 -6.70 -7.53
N THR A 50 -10.16 -6.86 -8.64
CA THR A 50 -8.86 -7.53 -8.63
C THR A 50 -7.78 -6.66 -7.97
N GLU A 51 -6.62 -7.24 -7.65
CA GLU A 51 -5.51 -6.45 -7.12
C GLU A 51 -4.93 -5.46 -8.13
N GLU A 52 -5.12 -5.70 -9.43
CA GLU A 52 -4.62 -4.83 -10.51
C GLU A 52 -5.47 -3.56 -10.67
N GLU A 53 -6.72 -3.62 -10.26
CA GLU A 53 -7.68 -2.51 -10.27
C GLU A 53 -7.55 -1.61 -9.03
N GLY A 54 -6.76 -2.04 -8.04
CA GLY A 54 -6.55 -1.32 -6.79
C GLY A 54 -5.28 -0.46 -6.78
N ASP A 55 -5.29 0.60 -5.98
CA ASP A 55 -4.11 1.44 -5.76
C ASP A 55 -3.11 0.72 -4.85
N ALA A 56 -1.86 0.58 -5.30
CA ALA A 56 -0.80 -0.12 -4.57
C ALA A 56 0.33 0.84 -4.14
N TRP A 57 0.73 0.74 -2.88
CA TRP A 57 1.74 1.60 -2.27
C TRP A 57 2.76 0.78 -1.48
N TYR A 58 4.04 1.12 -1.60
CA TYR A 58 5.11 0.51 -0.80
C TYR A 58 5.46 1.39 0.39
N LEU A 59 5.14 0.92 1.60
CA LEU A 59 5.34 1.67 2.84
C LEU A 59 6.60 1.18 3.55
N ARG A 60 7.63 2.03 3.58
CA ARG A 60 8.87 1.80 4.35
C ARG A 60 8.66 2.07 5.84
N PRO A 61 9.47 1.48 6.73
CA PRO A 61 9.45 1.79 8.16
C PRO A 61 9.50 3.29 8.43
N GLY A 62 8.63 3.80 9.30
CA GLY A 62 8.56 5.22 9.67
C GLY A 62 7.96 6.13 8.59
N THR A 63 7.52 5.59 7.45
CA THR A 63 6.88 6.38 6.40
C THR A 63 5.37 6.45 6.61
N LEU A 64 4.79 7.61 6.27
CA LEU A 64 3.36 7.87 6.22
C LEU A 64 2.91 7.92 4.76
N SER A 65 1.85 7.20 4.39
CA SER A 65 1.18 7.40 3.10
C SER A 65 -0.07 8.25 3.29
N ALA A 66 0.01 9.51 2.85
CA ALA A 66 -1.10 10.44 2.78
C ALA A 66 -1.79 10.30 1.41
N ARG A 67 -2.77 9.37 1.35
CA ARG A 67 -3.88 9.25 0.39
C ARG A 67 -4.35 7.78 0.25
N PRO A 68 -4.89 7.13 1.30
CA PRO A 68 -5.94 6.18 1.06
C PRO A 68 -7.18 7.00 0.69
N ARG A 69 -7.37 7.27 -0.60
CA ARG A 69 -8.57 7.96 -1.09
C ARG A 69 -9.77 7.01 -1.01
N CYS A 70 -10.13 6.56 0.19
CA CYS A 70 -11.50 6.15 0.54
C CYS A 70 -12.36 7.42 0.69
N ALA A 71 -12.26 8.32 -0.29
CA ALA A 71 -12.98 9.58 -0.31
C ALA A 71 -13.68 9.67 -1.65
N ASN A 72 -14.76 8.89 -1.79
CA ASN A 72 -15.93 9.33 -2.52
C ASN A 72 -17.19 8.79 -1.87
N ARG A 73 -18.13 9.71 -1.70
CA ARG A 73 -19.48 9.52 -1.18
C ARG A 73 -20.23 8.59 -2.13
N GLY A 74 -20.61 7.41 -1.66
CA GLY A 74 -21.41 6.47 -2.42
C GLY A 74 -21.02 5.02 -2.15
N THR A 75 -21.61 4.45 -1.11
CA THR A 75 -22.09 3.04 -1.05
C THR A 75 -21.21 1.91 -1.60
N THR A 76 -19.89 2.07 -1.68
CA THR A 76 -18.97 1.01 -2.12
C THR A 76 -18.00 0.72 -0.99
N THR A 77 -18.11 -0.47 -0.38
CA THR A 77 -17.22 -0.92 0.68
C THR A 77 -15.82 -1.11 0.10
N SER A 78 -14.97 -0.09 0.18
CA SER A 78 -13.55 -0.21 -0.20
C SER A 78 -12.83 -1.11 0.80
N SER A 79 -12.05 -2.08 0.30
CA SER A 79 -11.29 -3.00 1.13
C SER A 79 -9.81 -2.62 1.15
N ILE A 80 -9.21 -2.65 2.33
CA ILE A 80 -7.77 -2.41 2.53
C ILE A 80 -7.11 -3.76 2.77
N THR A 81 -6.13 -4.11 1.94
CA THR A 81 -5.31 -5.31 2.09
C THR A 81 -3.87 -4.90 2.34
N ILE A 82 -3.21 -5.57 3.29
CA ILE A 82 -1.82 -5.31 3.64
C ILE A 82 -1.03 -6.62 3.53
N ASN A 83 -0.08 -6.63 2.60
CA ASN A 83 0.74 -7.80 2.30
C ASN A 83 2.20 -7.55 2.69
N LEU A 84 2.83 -8.58 3.28
CA LEU A 84 4.19 -8.57 3.82
C LEU A 84 5.30 -8.85 2.78
#